data_AF-M1ARM8-F1
#
_entry.id   AF-M1ARM8-F1
#
_cell.length_a   1.000
_cell.length_b   1.000
_cell.length_c   1.000
_cell.angle_alpha   90.00
_cell.angle_beta   90.00
_cell.angle_gamma   90.00
#
_symmetry.space_group_name_H-M   'P 1'
#
loop_
_entity.id
_entity.type
_entity.pdbx_description
1 polymer ?
#
loop_
_entity_poly.entity_id
_entity_poly.type
_entity_poly.pdbx_seq_one_letter_code
_entity_poly.pdbx_strand_id
1 'polypeptide(L)'
;MINAALNDELFFCIANHTLTVVEADALYVKPFDTKTVLITPGQTTNVLLKTKSKYPNATFLMFARPYVTGQGTFDNSTVAGILEYESPTPHSTKSNLSRS
;
A
#
# COMPACT_ATOMS: atom_id res chain seq x y z
N MET A 1 -3.75 0.29 8.20
CA MET A 1 -2.37 -0.21 8.34
C MET A 1 -2.00 -0.22 9.81
N ILE A 2 -1.29 -1.26 10.26
CA ILE A 2 -0.83 -1.40 11.65
C ILE A 2 0.63 -1.84 11.66
N ASN A 3 1.44 -1.26 12.55
CA ASN A 3 2.77 -1.78 12.83
C ASN A 3 2.70 -2.72 14.04
N ALA A 4 2.89 -4.02 13.79
CA ALA A 4 2.91 -5.05 14.81
C ALA A 4 4.34 -5.51 15.19
N ALA A 5 5.38 -4.79 14.74
CA ALA A 5 6.75 -5.04 15.17
C ALA A 5 6.93 -4.60 16.63
N LEU A 6 7.82 -5.29 17.36
CA LEU A 6 8.03 -5.04 18.79
C LEU A 6 8.84 -3.77 19.05
N ASN A 7 9.90 -3.55 18.25
CA ASN A 7 10.91 -2.53 18.54
C ASN A 7 11.25 -1.62 17.34
N ASP A 8 10.66 -1.88 16.16
CA ASP A 8 11.06 -1.20 14.94
C ASP A 8 9.99 -0.22 14.47
N GLU A 9 10.40 1.03 14.31
CA GLU A 9 9.65 1.98 13.48
C GLU A 9 9.84 1.60 12.02
N LEU A 10 8.76 1.55 11.24
CA LEU A 10 8.81 1.09 9.86
C LEU A 10 8.52 2.23 8.90
N PHE A 11 9.31 2.33 7.83
CA PHE A 11 8.90 3.00 6.62
C PHE A 11 8.14 2.04 5.72
N PHE A 12 6.94 2.45 5.33
CA PHE A 12 6.10 1.76 4.35
C PHE A 12 5.95 2.59 3.08
N CYS A 13 6.12 1.98 1.91
CA CYS A 13 5.81 2.61 0.63
C CYS A 13 5.34 1.60 -0.42
N ILE A 14 4.74 2.11 -1.51
CA ILE A 14 4.36 1.32 -2.68
C ILE A 14 5.03 1.96 -3.90
N ALA A 15 5.77 1.16 -4.66
CA ALA A 15 6.49 1.63 -5.84
C ALA A 15 5.54 2.32 -6.82
N ASN A 16 5.90 3.52 -7.28
CA ASN A 16 5.13 4.33 -8.23
C ASN A 16 3.71 4.73 -7.76
N HIS A 17 3.48 4.80 -6.44
CA HIS A 17 2.21 5.25 -5.87
C HIS A 17 2.39 6.37 -4.85
N THR A 18 1.38 7.21 -4.75
CA THR A 18 1.19 8.17 -3.66
C THR A 18 0.07 7.65 -2.76
N LEU A 19 0.30 7.73 -1.46
CA LEU A 19 -0.63 7.38 -0.40
C LEU A 19 -1.21 8.66 0.20
N THR A 20 -2.52 8.72 0.39
CA THR A 20 -3.15 9.82 1.14
C THR A 20 -3.47 9.34 2.54
N VAL A 21 -2.81 9.90 3.57
CA VAL A 21 -3.11 9.58 4.97
C VAL A 21 -4.38 10.32 5.38
N VAL A 22 -5.36 9.62 5.94
CA VAL A 22 -6.65 10.20 6.36
C VAL A 22 -6.98 9.98 7.83
N GLU A 23 -6.29 9.06 8.49
CA GLU A 23 -6.51 8.72 9.90
C GLU A 23 -5.20 8.28 10.55
N ALA A 24 -5.01 8.61 11.82
CA ALA A 24 -3.95 8.07 12.68
C ALA A 24 -4.54 7.76 14.06
N ASP A 25 -4.26 6.56 14.58
CA ASP A 25 -4.68 6.10 15.91
C ASP A 25 -6.16 6.34 16.22
N ALA A 26 -7.02 5.91 15.28
CA ALA A 26 -8.47 6.07 15.32
C ALA A 26 -8.99 7.53 15.29
N LEU A 27 -8.12 8.49 14.99
CA LEU A 27 -8.48 9.90 14.82
C LEU A 27 -8.33 10.33 13.36
N TYR A 28 -9.40 10.91 12.83
CA TYR A 28 -9.34 11.54 11.51
C TYR A 28 -8.37 12.71 11.52
N VAL A 29 -7.53 12.77 10.49
CA VAL A 29 -6.58 13.87 10.29
C VAL A 29 -6.92 14.62 9.00
N LYS A 30 -6.39 15.84 8.87
CA LYS A 30 -6.45 16.55 7.58
C LYS A 30 -5.74 15.70 6.53
N PRO A 31 -6.39 15.31 5.42
CA PRO A 31 -5.77 14.46 4.43
C PRO A 31 -4.50 15.08 3.86
N PHE A 32 -3.43 14.28 3.76
CA PHE A 32 -2.18 14.68 3.14
C PHE A 32 -1.57 13.55 2.32
N ASP A 33 -0.91 13.93 1.23
CA ASP A 33 -0.30 12.99 0.29
C ASP A 33 1.17 12.76 0.62
N THR A 34 1.60 11.50 0.61
CA THR A 34 2.99 11.09 0.82
C THR A 34 3.34 9.86 -0.01
N LYS A 35 4.63 9.68 -0.33
CA LYS A 35 5.13 8.45 -0.97
C LYS A 35 5.52 7.38 0.05
N THR A 36 5.84 7.81 1.28
CA THR A 36 6.30 6.95 2.36
C THR A 36 5.61 7.33 3.65
N VAL A 37 5.19 6.33 4.41
CA VAL A 37 4.62 6.49 5.75
C VAL A 37 5.62 5.94 6.76
N LEU A 38 5.95 6.72 7.78
CA LEU A 38 6.63 6.24 8.98
C LEU A 38 5.56 5.81 9.99
N ILE A 39 5.66 4.60 10.51
CA ILE A 39 4.70 4.06 11.47
C ILE A 39 5.44 3.45 12.67
N THR A 40 5.11 3.91 13.89
CA THR A 40 5.77 3.46 15.12
C THR A 40 5.15 2.16 15.65
N PRO A 41 5.85 1.38 16.50
CA PRO A 41 5.30 0.15 17.09
C PRO A 41 3.94 0.35 17.75
N GLY A 42 2.96 -0.49 17.40
CA GLY A 42 1.59 -0.42 17.92
C GLY A 42 0.70 0.66 17.29
N GLN A 43 1.25 1.54 16.45
CA GLN A 43 0.49 2.60 15.80
C GLN A 43 -0.40 2.06 14.69
N THR A 44 -1.52 2.75 14.44
CA THR A 44 -2.42 2.48 13.33
C THR A 44 -2.65 3.72 12.47
N THR A 45 -2.81 3.54 11.17
CA THR A 45 -3.17 4.62 10.24
C THR A 45 -3.99 4.08 9.08
N ASN A 46 -4.94 4.89 8.60
CA ASN A 46 -5.67 4.59 7.36
C ASN A 46 -5.15 5.47 6.23
N VAL A 47 -4.85 4.81 5.11
CA VAL A 47 -4.32 5.44 3.91
C VAL A 47 -5.21 5.10 2.72
N LEU A 48 -5.46 6.09 1.87
CA LEU A 48 -6.10 5.89 0.59
C LEU A 48 -5.02 5.69 -0.48
N LEU A 49 -5.13 4.59 -1.21
CA LEU A 49 -4.32 4.29 -2.38
C LEU A 49 -5.16 4.54 -3.63
N LYS A 50 -4.78 5.55 -4.43
CA LYS A 50 -5.44 5.82 -5.71
C LYS A 50 -4.74 5.06 -6.83
N THR A 51 -5.35 3.96 -7.27
CA THR A 51 -4.86 3.20 -8.41
C THR A 51 -5.27 3.86 -9.73
N LYS A 52 -4.46 3.72 -10.79
CA LYS A 52 -4.88 4.22 -12.11
C LYS A 52 -5.78 3.18 -12.79
N SER A 53 -6.81 3.67 -13.47
CA SER A 53 -7.79 2.84 -14.19
C SER A 53 -7.22 2.01 -15.35
N LYS A 54 -6.05 2.38 -15.89
CA LYS A 54 -5.38 1.65 -16.99
C LYS A 54 -3.91 1.43 -16.67
N TYR A 55 -3.55 0.20 -16.38
CA TYR A 55 -2.18 -0.23 -16.12
C TYR A 55 -2.06 -1.72 -16.48
N PRO A 56 -1.95 -2.06 -17.79
CA PRO A 56 -1.81 -3.45 -18.20
C PRO A 56 -0.49 -4.01 -17.65
N ASN A 57 -0.54 -5.20 -17.03
CA ASN A 57 0.60 -5.89 -16.38
C ASN A 57 1.26 -5.10 -15.24
N ALA A 58 0.47 -4.42 -14.43
CA ALA A 58 1.00 -3.55 -13.39
C ALA A 58 1.10 -4.27 -12.05
N THR A 59 2.26 -4.90 -11.86
CA THR A 59 2.70 -5.47 -10.59
C THR A 59 3.68 -4.49 -9.94
N PHE A 60 3.37 -4.03 -8.74
CA PHE A 60 4.18 -3.07 -7.99
C PHE A 60 4.66 -3.68 -6.69
N LEU A 61 5.88 -3.31 -6.27
CA LEU A 61 6.40 -3.74 -4.98
C LEU A 61 5.89 -2.82 -3.87
N MET A 62 5.41 -3.42 -2.80
CA MET A 62 5.18 -2.80 -1.51
C MET A 62 6.41 -3.07 -0.65
N PHE A 63 6.95 -2.07 0.03
CA PHE A 63 8.13 -2.22 0.86
C PHE A 63 7.83 -1.79 2.29
N ALA A 64 8.32 -2.57 3.26
CA ALA A 64 8.39 -2.19 4.66
C ALA A 64 9.83 -2.39 5.15
N ARG A 65 10.45 -1.35 5.71
CA ARG A 65 11.81 -1.43 6.25
C ARG A 65 11.93 -0.66 7.57
N PRO A 66 12.76 -1.12 8.51
CA PRO A 66 13.07 -0.34 9.70
C PRO A 66 13.66 1.04 9.40
N TYR A 67 13.27 2.05 10.18
CA TYR A 67 13.95 3.33 10.30
C TYR A 67 15.04 3.24 11.36
N VAL A 68 16.29 3.52 10.98
CA VAL A 68 17.45 3.40 11.88
C VAL A 68 18.38 4.58 11.66
N THR A 69 18.79 5.23 12.75
CA THR A 69 19.74 6.36 12.77
C THR A 69 21.08 6.04 13.46
N GLY A 70 21.32 4.80 13.90
CA GLY A 70 22.50 4.39 14.69
C GLY A 70 23.46 3.39 14.02
N GLN A 71 24.71 3.32 14.51
CA GLN A 71 25.83 2.48 14.02
C GLN A 71 25.88 1.05 14.63
N GLY A 72 24.77 0.49 15.12
CA GLY A 72 24.72 -0.85 15.73
C GLY A 72 24.55 -1.99 14.72
N THR A 73 24.76 -3.25 15.14
CA THR A 73 24.42 -4.45 14.34
C THR A 73 22.90 -4.57 14.24
N PHE A 74 22.36 -4.41 13.03
CA PHE A 74 20.93 -4.37 12.78
C PHE A 74 20.54 -5.27 11.61
N ASP A 75 19.37 -5.87 11.69
CA ASP A 75 18.73 -6.51 10.54
C ASP A 75 18.20 -5.40 9.62
N ASN A 76 18.89 -5.17 8.51
CA ASN A 76 18.53 -4.19 7.49
C ASN A 76 17.63 -4.78 6.40
N SER A 77 17.02 -5.95 6.67
CA SER A 77 16.14 -6.60 5.73
C SER A 77 14.94 -5.71 5.43
N THR A 78 14.62 -5.63 4.14
CA THR A 78 13.42 -4.96 3.64
C THR A 78 12.42 -6.04 3.31
N VAL A 79 11.25 -6.01 3.93
CA VAL A 79 10.14 -6.89 3.56
C VAL A 79 9.50 -6.33 2.29
N ALA A 80 9.24 -7.21 1.33
CA ALA A 80 8.58 -6.87 0.09
C ALA A 80 7.24 -7.61 -0.05
N GLY A 81 6.20 -6.90 -0.47
CA GLY A 81 4.91 -7.43 -0.89
C GLY A 81 4.62 -7.05 -2.35
N ILE A 82 3.57 -7.63 -2.92
CA ILE A 82 3.18 -7.38 -4.31
C ILE A 82 1.77 -6.78 -4.36
N LEU A 83 1.64 -5.64 -5.03
CA LEU A 83 0.38 -5.01 -5.42
C LEU A 83 0.16 -5.30 -6.91
N GLU A 84 -0.83 -6.13 -7.22
CA GLU A 84 -1.19 -6.48 -8.59
C GLU A 84 -2.53 -5.84 -8.96
N TYR A 85 -2.58 -5.25 -10.15
CA TYR A 85 -3.82 -4.71 -10.69
C TYR A 85 -4.53 -5.77 -11.54
N GLU A 86 -5.76 -6.09 -11.19
CA GLU A 86 -6.60 -6.93 -12.04
C GLU A 86 -7.00 -6.17 -13.30
N SER A 87 -6.87 -6.84 -14.45
CA SER A 87 -7.44 -6.34 -15.69
C SER A 87 -8.96 -6.47 -15.63
N PRO A 88 -9.75 -5.47 -16.04
CA PRO A 88 -11.18 -5.62 -16.17
C PRO A 88 -11.45 -6.74 -17.19
N THR A 89 -11.89 -7.91 -16.74
CA THR A 89 -12.35 -8.96 -17.66
C THR A 89 -13.58 -8.41 -18.37
N PRO A 90 -13.64 -8.36 -19.71
CA PRO A 90 -14.86 -8.00 -20.39
C PRO A 90 -15.91 -9.03 -20.01
N HIS A 91 -16.94 -8.58 -19.27
CA HIS A 91 -18.09 -9.42 -18.97
C HIS A 91 -18.73 -9.79 -20.30
N SER A 92 -18.55 -11.05 -20.74
CA SER A 92 -19.20 -11.56 -21.95
C SER A 92 -20.69 -11.62 -21.68
N THR A 93 -21.40 -10.54 -21.95
CA THR A 93 -22.86 -10.54 -22.07
C THR A 93 -23.20 -11.55 -23.17
N LYS A 94 -23.60 -12.76 -22.78
CA LYS A 94 -24.15 -13.73 -23.73
C LYS A 94 -25.47 -13.14 -24.23
N SER A 95 -25.44 -12.51 -25.40
CA SER A 95 -26.66 -12.14 -26.11
C SER A 95 -27.36 -13.44 -26.52
N ASN A 96 -28.47 -13.76 -25.86
CA ASN A 96 -29.37 -14.81 -26.33
C ASN A 96 -30.00 -14.32 -27.64
N LEU A 97 -29.42 -14.75 -28.76
CA LEU A 97 -29.97 -14.57 -30.09
C LEU A 97 -31.14 -15.55 -30.24
N SER A 98 -32.38 -15.10 -29.99
CA SER A 98 -33.55 -15.89 -30.37
C SER A 98 -33.67 -15.86 -31.90
N ARG A 99 -33.48 -17.01 -32.53
CA ARG A 99 -33.76 -17.21 -33.95
C ARG A 99 -35.26 -17.00 -34.22
N SER A 100 -35.52 -16.31 -35.32
CA SER A 100 -36.79 -16.05 -36.02
C SER A 100 -37.69 -17.27 -36.16
#